data_AF-A0A1X7D7E4-F1
#
_entry.id   AF-A0A1X7D7E4-F1
#
_cell.length_a   1.000
_cell.length_b   1.000
_cell.length_c   1.000
_cell.angle_alpha   90.00
_cell.angle_beta   90.00
_cell.angle_gamma   90.00
#
_symmetry.space_group_name_H-M   'P 1'
#
loop_
_entity.id
_entity.type
_entity.pdbx_description
1 polymer ?
#
loop_
_entity_poly.entity_id
_entity_poly.type
_entity_poly.pdbx_seq_one_letter_code
_entity_poly.pdbx_strand_id
1 'polypeptide(L)' 'MDTADYVLKRFSGAQAKELPLVISDAADAVEMLSERGLTAAQQYFHPRNPA' A
#
# COMPACT_ATOMS: atom_id res chain seq x y z
N MET A 1 -9.43 -17.50 14.72
CA MET A 1 -9.71 -17.19 13.31
C MET A 1 -8.55 -17.77 12.53
N ASP A 2 -8.82 -18.69 11.62
CA ASP A 2 -7.76 -19.22 10.76
C ASP A 2 -7.31 -18.14 9.75
N THR A 3 -6.11 -18.28 9.21
CA THR A 3 -5.56 -17.33 8.22
C THR A 3 -6.49 -17.22 7.01
N ALA A 4 -7.04 -18.35 6.54
CA ALA A 4 -7.98 -18.37 5.42
C ALA A 4 -9.22 -17.53 5.71
N ASP A 5 -9.80 -17.67 6.90
CA ASP A 5 -10.96 -16.87 7.31
C ASP A 5 -10.63 -15.37 7.31
N TYR A 6 -9.42 -15.00 7.75
CA TYR A 6 -9.01 -13.60 7.86
C TYR A 6 -8.76 -12.93 6.51
N VAL A 7 -8.15 -13.63 5.56
CA VAL A 7 -7.81 -13.05 4.24
C VAL A 7 -8.98 -13.04 3.27
N LEU A 8 -9.95 -13.96 3.43
CA LEU A 8 -11.12 -14.06 2.56
C LEU A 8 -12.30 -13.20 3.02
N LYS A 9 -12.29 -12.69 4.26
CA LYS A 9 -13.35 -11.77 4.72
C LYS A 9 -13.26 -10.41 4.02
N ARG A 10 -14.40 -9.71 4.02
CA ARG A 10 -14.47 -8.30 3.61
C ARG A 10 -13.68 -7.42 4.58
N PHE A 11 -13.13 -6.33 4.07
CA PHE A 11 -12.59 -5.24 4.88
C PHE A 11 -13.67 -4.65 5.80
N SER A 12 -13.28 -4.22 7.00
CA SER A 12 -14.17 -3.48 7.90
C SER A 12 -14.57 -2.14 7.28
N GLY A 13 -15.62 -1.49 7.80
CA GLY A 13 -16.03 -0.18 7.31
C GLY A 13 -14.93 0.91 7.43
N ALA A 14 -14.02 0.78 8.38
CA ALA A 14 -12.85 1.66 8.49
C ALA A 14 -11.81 1.35 7.41
N GLN A 15 -11.42 0.08 7.28
CA GLN A 15 -10.45 -0.38 6.28
C GLN A 15 -10.94 -0.13 4.84
N ALA A 16 -12.22 -0.31 4.58
CA ALA A 16 -12.81 -0.08 3.26
C ALA A 16 -12.76 1.39 2.83
N LYS A 17 -12.73 2.34 3.80
CA LYS A 17 -12.54 3.77 3.51
C LYS A 17 -11.08 4.11 3.20
N GLU A 18 -10.14 3.42 3.85
CA GLU A 18 -8.70 3.60 3.63
C GLU A 18 -8.22 2.89 2.35
N LEU A 19 -8.87 1.79 1.96
CA LEU A 19 -8.46 0.94 0.84
C LEU A 19 -8.25 1.71 -0.48
N PRO A 20 -9.14 2.63 -0.93
CA PRO A 20 -8.90 3.39 -2.15
C PRO A 20 -7.65 4.28 -2.08
N LEU A 21 -7.30 4.79 -0.89
CA LEU A 21 -6.11 5.63 -0.69
C LEU A 21 -4.85 4.78 -0.86
N VAL A 22 -4.77 3.63 -0.20
CA VAL A 22 -3.63 2.71 -0.30
C VAL A 22 -3.46 2.17 -1.72
N ILE A 23 -4.55 1.93 -2.45
CA ILE A 23 -4.49 1.53 -3.86
C ILE A 23 -3.95 2.68 -4.73
N SER A 24 -4.35 3.92 -4.47
CA SER A 24 -3.84 5.10 -5.18
C SER A 24 -2.34 5.26 -4.94
N ASP A 25 -1.89 5.21 -3.69
CA ASP A 25 -0.47 5.31 -3.35
C ASP A 25 0.36 4.20 -4.02
N ALA A 26 -0.19 2.99 -4.09
CA ALA A 26 0.45 1.87 -4.79
C ALA A 26 0.54 2.10 -6.31
N ALA A 27 -0.46 2.74 -6.92
CA ALA A 27 -0.43 3.09 -8.34
C ALA A 27 0.68 4.12 -8.63
N ASP A 28 0.76 5.18 -7.82
CA ASP A 28 1.83 6.20 -7.92
C ASP A 28 3.22 5.58 -7.71
N ALA A 29 3.33 4.58 -6.81
CA ALA A 29 4.56 3.84 -6.61
C ALA A 29 4.98 3.02 -7.82
N VAL A 30 4.03 2.41 -8.53
CA VAL A 30 4.30 1.66 -9.77
C VAL A 30 4.69 2.59 -10.92
N GLU A 31 4.07 3.76 -11.02
CA GLU A 31 4.45 4.79 -11.98
C GLU A 31 5.89 5.27 -11.73
N MET A 32 6.20 5.68 -10.49
CA MET A 32 7.55 6.11 -10.13
C MET A 32 8.58 5.00 -10.29
N LEU A 33 8.23 3.75 -9.97
CA LEU A 33 9.11 2.59 -10.19
C LEU A 33 9.49 2.46 -11.67
N SER A 34 8.51 2.63 -12.56
CA SER A 34 8.70 2.51 -14.01
C SER A 34 9.51 3.68 -14.57
N GLU A 35 9.32 4.89 -14.05
CA GLU A 35 10.00 6.09 -14.53
C GLU A 35 11.40 6.32 -13.95
N ARG A 36 11.58 5.99 -12.66
CA ARG A 36 12.75 6.40 -11.86
C ARG A 36 13.55 5.23 -11.28
N GLY A 37 13.04 4.01 -11.40
CA GLY A 37 13.69 2.80 -10.91
C GLY A 37 13.51 2.54 -9.41
N LEU A 38 13.93 1.34 -8.99
CA LEU A 38 13.62 0.76 -7.68
C LEU A 38 14.06 1.62 -6.49
N THR A 39 15.33 2.02 -6.47
CA THR A 39 15.92 2.72 -5.31
C THR A 39 15.21 4.04 -5.05
N ALA A 40 14.91 4.81 -6.10
CA ALA A 40 14.23 6.10 -5.98
C ALA A 40 12.79 5.92 -5.47
N ALA A 41 12.04 4.97 -6.05
CA ALA A 41 10.68 4.68 -5.62
C ALA A 41 10.63 4.20 -4.15
N GLN A 42 11.52 3.27 -3.75
CA GLN A 42 11.56 2.79 -2.37
C GLN A 42 11.89 3.89 -1.36
N GLN A 43 12.81 4.81 -1.66
CA GLN A 43 13.15 5.92 -0.76
C GLN A 43 11.99 6.90 -0.58
N TYR A 44 11.17 7.09 -1.61
CA TYR A 44 10.00 7.97 -1.56
C TYR A 44 8.83 7.35 -0.80
N PHE A 45 8.50 6.07 -1.07
CA PHE A 45 7.31 5.41 -0.51
C PHE A 45 7.55 4.64 0.80
N HIS A 46 8.80 4.26 1.11
CA HIS A 46 9.17 3.56 2.35
C HIS A 46 10.12 4.37 3.26
N PRO A 47 9.93 5.68 3.47
CA PRO A 47 10.74 6.40 4.44
C PRO A 47 10.50 5.78 5.82
N ARG A 48 11.58 5.55 6.56
CA ARG A 48 11.48 5.17 7.96
C ARG A 48 10.82 6.34 8.67
N ASN A 49 9.59 6.17 9.15
CA ASN A 49 8.88 7.17 9.94
C ASN A 49 9.87 7.78 10.97
N PRO A 50 10.20 9.09 10.91
CA PRO A 50 10.79 9.73 12.06
C PRO A 50 9.73 9.66 13.16
N ALA A 51 10.12 9.12 14.31
CA ALA A 51 9.28 9.13 15.49
C ALA A 51 8.69 10.52 15.76
#